data_AF-A0A5K0Y8S5-F1
#
_entry.id   AF-A0A5K0Y8S5-F1
#
_cell.length_a   1.000
_cell.length_b   1.000
_cell.length_c   1.000
_cell.angle_alpha   90.00
_cell.angle_beta   90.00
_cell.angle_gamma   90.00
#
_symmetry.space_group_name_H-M   'P 1'
#
loop_
_entity.id
_entity.type
_entity.pdbx_description
1 polymer ?
#
loop_
_entity_poly.entity_id
_entity_poly.type
_entity_poly.pdbx_seq_one_letter_code
_entity_poly.pdbx_strand_id
1 'polypeptide(L)' 'NEVSCSRGSQRVVALNLSGKALEGTISPCISNLSFLQVLHLSNDSFHGHLLVDF' A
#
# COMPACT_ATOMS: atom_id res chain seq x y z
N ASN A 1 6.21 -9.88 6.99
CA ASN A 1 4.74 -9.83 7.20
C ASN A 1 4.14 -8.46 6.92
N GLU A 2 4.92 -7.38 6.92
CA GLU A 2 4.45 -6.02 6.58
C GLU A 2 4.55 -5.73 5.07
N VAL A 3 5.50 -6.36 4.37
CA VAL A 3 5.62 -6.35 2.91
C VAL A 3 5.73 -7.79 2.43
N SER A 4 5.00 -8.14 1.37
CA SER A 4 5.11 -9.45 0.70
C SER A 4 5.45 -9.25 -0.77
N CYS A 5 6.35 -10.08 -1.29
CA CYS A 5 6.81 -10.02 -2.67
C CYS A 5 6.51 -11.32 -3.42
N SER A 6 6.29 -11.21 -4.73
CA SER A 6 6.23 -12.37 -5.63
C SER A 6 7.58 -13.08 -5.68
N ARG A 7 7.58 -14.41 -5.61
CA ARG A 7 8.80 -15.24 -5.61
C ARG A 7 9.58 -15.17 -6.93
N GLY A 8 8.92 -14.88 -8.06
CA GLY A 8 9.56 -14.86 -9.38
C GLY A 8 10.02 -13.47 -9.81
N SER A 9 9.12 -12.48 -9.75
CA SER A 9 9.39 -11.13 -10.24
C SER A 9 9.97 -10.19 -9.19
N GLN A 10 10.05 -10.63 -7.93
CA GLN A 10 10.48 -9.81 -6.78
C GLN A 10 9.68 -8.51 -6.62
N ARG A 11 8.46 -8.46 -7.17
CA ARG A 11 7.57 -7.30 -7.08
C ARG A 11 6.76 -7.38 -5.81
N VAL A 12 6.51 -6.23 -5.18
CA VAL A 12 5.62 -6.11 -4.04
C VAL A 12 4.20 -6.48 -4.49
N VAL A 13 3.58 -7.43 -3.78
CA VAL A 13 2.21 -7.90 -4.02
C VAL A 13 1.29 -7.59 -2.85
N ALA A 14 1.82 -7.40 -1.64
CA ALA A 14 1.04 -6.98 -0.49
C ALA A 14 1.82 -6.00 0.38
N LEU A 15 1.13 -4.97 0.85
CA LEU A 15 1.59 -4.02 1.84
C LEU A 15 0.59 -3.98 2.99
N ASN A 16 1.06 -4.25 4.20
CA ASN A 16 0.27 -4.17 5.42
C ASN A 16 0.85 -3.09 6.34
N LEU A 17 0.16 -1.96 6.38
CA LEU A 17 0.49 -0.82 7.24
C LEU A 17 -0.42 -0.74 8.47
N SER A 18 -1.35 -1.68 8.65
CA SER A 18 -2.41 -1.58 9.65
C SER A 18 -1.89 -1.40 11.07
N GLY A 19 -2.51 -0.51 11.85
CA GLY A 19 -2.28 -0.39 13.29
C GLY A 19 -0.93 0.22 13.64
N LYS A 20 -0.41 1.08 12.78
CA LYS A 20 0.89 1.75 12.95
C LYS A 20 0.74 3.20 13.44
N ALA A 21 -0.49 3.62 13.74
CA ALA A 21 -0.81 4.99 14.12
C ALA A 21 -0.35 6.01 13.07
N LEU A 22 -0.42 5.61 11.79
CA LEU A 22 -0.09 6.48 10.67
C LEU A 22 -1.22 7.47 10.44
N GLU A 23 -0.89 8.69 10.02
CA GLU A 23 -1.84 9.74 9.69
C GLU A 23 -1.41 10.45 8.40
N GLY A 24 -2.38 10.88 7.60
CA GLY A 24 -2.12 11.67 6.39
C GLY A 24 -2.81 11.10 5.16
N THR A 25 -2.26 11.43 3.99
CA THR A 25 -2.74 10.94 2.70
C THR A 25 -1.79 9.88 2.13
N ILE A 26 -2.30 9.05 1.22
CA ILE A 26 -1.47 8.09 0.50
C ILE A 26 -0.85 8.80 -0.70
N SER A 27 0.48 8.71 -0.83
CA SER A 27 1.19 9.27 -1.98
C SER A 27 0.71 8.61 -3.28
N PRO A 28 0.45 9.38 -4.36
CA PRO A 28 0.13 8.82 -5.68
C PRO A 28 1.16 7.82 -6.19
N CYS A 29 2.42 7.92 -5.73
CA CYS A 29 3.49 6.97 -6.03
C CYS A 29 3.16 5.51 -5.67
N ILE A 30 2.11 5.25 -4.88
CA ILE A 30 1.59 3.91 -4.65
C ILE A 30 1.22 3.20 -5.99
N SER A 31 0.87 3.95 -7.03
CA SER A 31 0.61 3.42 -8.39
C SER A 31 1.84 2.78 -9.04
N ASN A 32 3.06 3.19 -8.66
CA ASN A 32 4.30 2.57 -9.16
C ASN A 32 4.45 1.12 -8.68
N LEU A 33 3.72 0.72 -7.62
CA LEU A 33 3.62 -0.66 -7.19
C LEU A 33 2.63 -1.42 -8.08
N SER A 34 2.93 -1.52 -9.38
CA SER A 34 2.04 -2.06 -10.40
C SER A 34 1.62 -3.53 -10.25
N PHE A 35 2.19 -4.25 -9.27
CA PHE A 35 1.84 -5.64 -8.94
C PHE A 35 1.16 -5.76 -7.56
N LEU A 36 0.92 -4.64 -6.89
CA LEU A 36 0.28 -4.58 -5.59
C LEU A 36 -1.17 -5.07 -5.72
N GLN A 37 -1.50 -6.12 -4.97
CA GLN A 37 -2.82 -6.73 -4.93
C GLN A 37 -3.53 -6.44 -3.61
N VAL A 38 -2.77 -6.29 -2.53
CA VAL A 38 -3.30 -6.07 -1.19
C VAL A 38 -2.65 -4.84 -0.57
N LEU A 39 -3.48 -3.87 -0.16
CA LEU A 39 -3.08 -2.71 0.62
C LEU A 39 -3.95 -2.65 1.88
N HIS A 40 -3.36 -2.91 3.04
CA HIS A 40 -4.06 -2.98 4.31
C HIS A 40 -3.68 -1.78 5.20
N LEU A 41 -4.66 -0.93 5.48
CA LEU A 41 -4.51 0.39 6.13
C LEU A 41 -5.39 0.52 7.38
N SER A 42 -5.96 -0.59 7.83
CA SER A 42 -6.92 -0.60 8.92
C SER A 42 -6.26 -0.11 10.21
N ASN A 43 -7.03 0.57 11.05
CA ASN A 43 -6.54 1.03 12.36
C ASN A 43 -5.42 2.09 12.26
N ASP A 44 -5.43 2.87 11.17
CA ASP A 44 -4.65 4.09 10.94
C ASP A 44 -5.59 5.26 10.58
N SER A 45 -5.06 6.49 10.56
CA SER A 45 -5.79 7.75 10.34
C SER A 45 -5.57 8.32 8.93
N PHE A 46 -5.67 7.47 7.90
CA PHE A 46 -5.56 7.92 6.51
C PHE A 46 -6.81 8.67 6.04
N HIS A 47 -6.61 9.73 5.25
CA HIS A 47 -7.67 10.56 4.69
C HIS A 47 -7.33 11.03 3.27
N GLY A 48 -8.27 11.69 2.59
CA GLY A 48 -8.11 12.16 1.21
C GLY A 48 -8.47 11.12 0.15
N HIS A 49 -8.22 11.46 -1.12
CA HIS A 49 -8.47 10.56 -2.25
C HIS A 49 -7.23 9.76 -2.61
N LEU A 50 -7.43 8.46 -2.84
CA LEU A 50 -6.49 7.63 -3.56
C LEU A 50 -6.53 8.02 -5.04
N LEU A 51 -5.62 8.90 -5.45
CA LEU A 51 -5.36 9.18 -6.85
C LEU A 51 -4.46 8.07 -7.38
N VAL A 52 -5.10 7.03 -7.93
CA VAL A 52 -4.45 5.96 -8.68
C VAL A 52 -4.67 6.28 -10.14
N ASP A 53 -3.63 6.74 -10.82
CA ASP A 53 -3.66 6.85 -12.28
C ASP A 53 -3.56 5.43 -12.85
N PHE A 54 -4.60 5.00 -13.58
CA PHE A 54 -4.73 3.68 -14.21
C PHE A 54 -4.03 3.63 -15.58
#